data_AF-A0A3G8XM75-F1
#
_entry.id   AF-A0A3G8XM75-F1
#
_cell.length_a   1.000
_cell.length_b   1.000
_cell.length_c   1.000
_cell.angle_alpha   90.00
_cell.angle_beta   90.00
_cell.angle_gamma   90.00
#
_symmetry.space_group_name_H-M   'P 1'
#
loop_
_entity.id
_entity.type
_entity.pdbx_description
1 polymer ?
#
loop_
_entity_poly.entity_id
_entity_poly.type
_entity_poly.pdbx_seq_one_letter_code
_entity_poly.pdbx_strand_id
1 'polypeptide(L)' 'MRFRRRVKLFPGVTLNFSKTGISTAVGVPGASVNFNKQGTFLNTGLPGTGIYDRKRIGGQKKSNQSN' A
#
# COMPACT_ATOMS: atom_id res chain seq x y z
N MET A 1 -1.95 24.44 -7.66
CA MET A 1 -0.65 23.91 -7.18
C MET A 1 -0.82 22.51 -6.60
N ARG A 2 0.00 21.53 -6.98
CA ARG A 2 -0.08 20.13 -6.51
C ARG A 2 1.15 19.82 -5.63
N PHE A 3 0.97 19.81 -4.32
CA PHE A 3 2.03 19.42 -3.38
C PHE A 3 2.11 17.90 -3.30
N ARG A 4 3.20 17.35 -3.81
CA ARG A 4 3.58 15.94 -3.64
C ARG A 4 5.06 15.88 -3.31
N ARG A 5 5.41 15.38 -2.13
CA ARG A 5 6.79 15.13 -1.73
C ARG A 5 6.96 13.65 -1.47
N ARG A 6 7.91 13.00 -2.15
CA ARG A 6 8.27 11.60 -1.92
C ARG A 6 9.64 11.57 -1.26
N VAL A 7 9.73 10.93 -0.10
CA VAL A 7 10.97 10.75 0.65
C VAL A 7 11.29 9.26 0.70
N LYS A 8 12.48 8.87 0.24
CA LYS A 8 12.99 7.51 0.43
C LYS A 8 13.71 7.49 1.78
N LEU A 9 13.31 6.59 2.68
CA LEU A 9 13.99 6.44 3.98
C LEU A 9 15.11 5.41 3.86
N PHE A 10 14.77 4.22 3.36
CA PHE A 10 15.68 3.10 3.16
C PHE A 10 15.32 2.37 1.85
N PRO A 11 16.18 1.48 1.32
CA PRO A 11 15.83 0.62 0.21
C PRO A 11 14.55 -0.17 0.52
N GLY A 12 13.54 -0.04 -0.33
CA GLY A 12 12.22 -0.64 -0.12
C GLY A 12 11.26 0.15 0.77
N VAL A 13 11.67 1.25 1.42
CA VAL A 13 10.77 2.08 2.25
C VAL A 13 10.67 3.51 1.72
N THR A 14 9.46 3.92 1.38
CA THR A 14 9.16 5.27 0.90
C THR A 14 7.99 5.90 1.64
N LEU A 15 8.12 7.17 1.97
CA LEU A 15 7.05 8.02 2.46
C LEU A 15 6.57 8.94 1.34
N ASN A 16 5.27 8.99 1.11
CA ASN A 16 4.61 9.88 0.17
C ASN A 16 3.76 10.87 0.95
N PHE A 17 4.12 12.15 0.86
CA PHE A 17 3.38 13.26 1.44
C PHE A 17 2.57 13.94 0.34
N SER A 18 1.28 14.13 0.60
CA SER A 18 0.33 14.78 -0.31
C SER A 18 -0.57 15.75 0.46
N LYS A 19 -1.34 16.58 -0.25
CA LYS A 19 -2.29 17.52 0.37
C LYS A 19 -3.32 16.85 1.29
N THR A 20 -3.67 15.59 1.03
CA THR A 20 -4.70 14.85 1.77
C THR A 20 -4.15 14.00 2.92
N GLY A 21 -2.82 13.88 3.02
CA GLY A 21 -2.16 13.11 4.08
C GLY A 21 -0.87 12.42 3.64
N ILE A 22 -0.36 11.59 4.55
CA ILE A 22 0.89 10.84 4.44
C ILE A 22 0.54 9.37 4.15
N SER A 23 1.30 8.75 3.26
CA SER A 23 1.26 7.30 3.03
C SER A 23 2.67 6.72 3.01
N THR A 24 2.82 5.48 3.47
CA THR A 24 4.09 4.77 3.55
C THR A 24 4.01 3.53 2.69
N ALA A 25 5.01 3.27 1.86
CA ALA A 25 5.15 2.03 1.12
C ALA A 25 6.42 1.32 1.59
N VAL A 26 6.30 0.05 1.94
CA VAL A 26 7.36 -0.79 2.53
C VAL A 26 7.43 -2.11 1.79
N GLY A 27 8.55 -2.44 1.16
CA GLY A 27 8.84 -3.74 0.56
C GLY A 27 9.49 -3.66 -0.82
N VAL A 28 9.52 -4.81 -1.48
CA VAL A 28 10.21 -5.03 -2.75
C VAL A 28 9.19 -5.27 -3.88
N PRO A 29 9.60 -5.19 -5.16
CA PRO A 29 8.76 -5.63 -6.26
C PRO A 29 8.29 -7.08 -6.04
N GLY A 30 6.98 -7.31 -6.08
CA GLY A 30 6.38 -8.63 -5.80
C GLY A 30 6.03 -8.90 -4.33
N ALA A 31 6.51 -8.10 -3.37
CA ALA A 31 6.11 -8.21 -1.96
C ALA A 31 6.23 -6.85 -1.27
N SER A 32 5.14 -6.08 -1.26
CA SER A 32 5.12 -4.73 -0.67
C SER A 32 3.83 -4.43 0.09
N VAL A 33 3.94 -3.59 1.10
CA VAL A 33 2.85 -3.12 1.95
C VAL A 33 2.70 -1.62 1.80
N ASN A 34 1.49 -1.15 1.54
CA ASN A 34 1.14 0.26 1.42
C ASN A 34 0.22 0.64 2.57
N PHE A 35 0.68 1.55 3.41
CA PHE A 35 -0.04 2.17 4.51
C PHE A 35 -0.56 3.54 4.06
N ASN A 36 -1.87 3.75 4.04
CA ASN A 36 -2.48 5.03 3.72
C ASN A 36 -3.71 5.31 4.61
N LYS A 37 -4.31 6.48 4.46
CA LYS A 37 -5.52 6.87 5.22
C LYS A 37 -6.71 5.92 5.01
N GLN A 38 -6.79 5.28 3.84
CA GLN A 38 -7.82 4.29 3.51
C GLN A 38 -7.52 2.91 4.11
N GLY A 39 -6.31 2.67 4.62
CA GLY A 39 -5.91 1.44 5.30
C GLY A 39 -4.62 0.85 4.75
N THR A 40 -4.35 -0.39 5.18
CA THR A 40 -3.13 -1.10 4.84
C THR A 40 -3.41 -2.13 3.74
N PHE A 41 -2.63 -2.07 2.66
CA PHE A 41 -2.73 -2.97 1.52
C PHE A 41 -1.42 -3.74 1.34
N LEU A 42 -1.50 -5.06 1.38
CA LEU A 42 -0.43 -5.98 1.04
C LEU A 42 -0.55 -6.35 -0.44
N ASN A 43 0.51 -6.11 -1.20
CA ASN A 43 0.64 -6.49 -2.59
C ASN A 43 1.66 -7.62 -2.67
N THR A 44 1.23 -8.79 -3.14
CA THR A 44 2.09 -9.96 -3.33
C THR A 44 1.96 -10.43 -4.77
N GLY A 45 3.04 -10.74 -5.47
CA GLY A 45 2.96 -11.15 -6.86
C GLY A 45 4.27 -11.67 -7.39
N LEU A 46 4.20 -12.44 -8.46
CA LEU A 46 5.37 -12.96 -9.13
C LEU A 46 5.85 -11.92 -10.16
N PRO A 47 7.06 -11.35 -9.99
CA PRO A 47 7.59 -10.42 -10.96
C PRO A 47 7.84 -11.14 -12.29
N GLY A 48 7.46 -10.51 -13.41
CA GLY A 48 7.68 -11.05 -14.76
C GLY A 48 6.57 -11.96 -15.29
N THR A 49 5.61 -12.40 -14.46
CA THR A 49 4.49 -13.25 -14.93
C THR A 49 3.18 -12.48 -15.10
N GLY A 50 3.12 -11.23 -14.64
CA GLY A 50 1.90 -10.41 -14.63
C GLY A 50 0.87 -10.81 -13.57
N ILE A 51 1.17 -11.85 -12.77
CA ILE A 51 0.28 -12.33 -11.71
C ILE A 51 0.60 -11.58 -10.42
N TYR A 52 -0.38 -10.84 -9.92
CA TYR A 52 -0.32 -10.15 -8.64
C TYR A 52 -1.64 -10.30 -7.88
N ASP A 53 -1.54 -10.36 -6.56
CA ASP A 53 -2.63 -10.30 -5.61
C ASP A 53 -2.49 -9.05 -4.74
N ARG A 54 -3.63 -8.47 -4.38
CA ARG A 54 -3.72 -7.29 -3.54
C ARG A 54 -4.73 -7.54 -2.43
N LYS A 55 -4.22 -7.67 -1.22
CA LYS A 55 -5.03 -7.93 -0.03
C LYS A 55 -5.02 -6.74 0.91
N ARG A 56 -6.20 -6.26 1.29
CA ARG A 56 -6.32 -5.27 2.37
C ARG A 56 -6.13 -5.98 3.71
N ILE A 57 -5.09 -5.59 4.44
CA ILE A 57 -4.74 -6.14 5.77
C ILE A 57 -5.10 -5.18 6.91
N GLY A 58 -5.55 -3.96 6.60
CA GLY A 58 -6.02 -2.98 7.59
C GLY A 58 -7.44 -2.47 7.29
N GLY A 59 -8.33 -2.64 8.26
CA GLY A 59 -9.76 -2.32 8.19
C GLY A 59 -10.60 -3.58 8.37
N GLN A 60 -11.57 -3.55 9.29
CA GLN A 60 -12.47 -4.69 9.52
C GLN A 60 -13.06 -5.16 8.19
N LYS A 61 -12.88 -6.45 7.85
CA LYS A 61 -13.74 -7.12 6.88
C LYS A 61 -15.15 -6.95 7.42
N LYS A 62 -16.00 -6.15 6.78
CA LYS A 62 -17.44 -6.33 6.92
C LYS A 62 -17.73 -7.71 6.34
N SER A 63 -17.74 -8.72 7.22
CA SER A 63 -18.40 -9.98 6.94
C SER A 63 -19.86 -9.63 6.72
N ASN A 64 -20.28 -9.54 5.46
CA ASN A 64 -21.70 -9.66 5.12
C ASN A 64 -22.10 -11.09 5.46
N GLN A 65 -22.44 -11.28 6.73
CA GLN A 65 -23.13 -12.46 7.22
C GLN A 65 -24.60 -12.20 6.90
N SER A 66 -24.98 -12.52 5.66
CA SER A 66 -26.38 -12.58 5.24
C SER A 66 -27.02 -13.80 5.91
N ASN A 67 -28.09 -13.56 6.66
CA ASN A 67 -29.05 -14.57 7.12
C ASN A 67 -29.66 -15.34 5.95
#